data_AF-A0A933LWZ9-F1
#
_entry.id   AF-A0A933LWZ9-F1
#
_cell.length_a   1.000
_cell.length_b   1.000
_cell.length_c   1.000
_cell.angle_alpha   90.00
_cell.angle_beta   90.00
_cell.angle_gamma   90.00
#
_symmetry.space_group_name_H-M   'P 1'
#
loop_
_entity.id
_entity.type
_entity.pdbx_description
1 polymer ?
#
loop_
_entity_poly.entity_id
_entity_poly.type
_entity_poly.pdbx_seq_one_letter_code
_entity_poly.pdbx_strand_id
1 'polypeptide(L)'
;MPLIHRVMRQDDSNLGAPRIARTAEGLGARAGKDIPADSDGNVHPGNHGMSVIEDWQAMFRRMSPSLLPRTWRAVLLNASTTEEQRTKARGAFGQGHLWKHGLGSWEAGTVTDRLVLCIDGRDRSHGFISPSGATSFEAYQSAIVATQRDWVLVSPEERT
;
A
#
# COMPACT_ATOMS: atom_id res chain seq x y z
N MET A 1 4.58 15.46 -1.37
CA MET A 1 4.12 14.14 -0.90
C MET A 1 4.09 13.20 -2.09
N PRO A 2 4.90 12.13 -2.11
CA PRO A 2 4.94 11.18 -3.21
C PRO A 2 3.57 10.53 -3.40
N LEU A 3 3.20 10.20 -4.65
CA LEU A 3 2.02 9.40 -4.95
C LEU A 3 2.35 7.93 -4.66
N ILE A 4 1.57 7.31 -3.78
CA ILE A 4 1.73 5.93 -3.35
C ILE A 4 0.41 5.19 -3.46
N HIS A 5 0.49 3.89 -3.75
CA HIS A 5 -0.67 3.01 -3.82
C HIS A 5 -0.55 1.83 -2.86
N ARG A 6 -1.70 1.31 -2.40
CA ARG A 6 -1.76 0.07 -1.60
C ARG A 6 -3.12 -0.60 -1.73
N VAL A 7 -3.12 -1.93 -1.74
CA VAL A 7 -4.35 -2.71 -1.60
C VAL A 7 -4.68 -2.87 -0.12
N MET A 8 -5.85 -2.38 0.29
CA MET A 8 -6.32 -2.47 1.68
C MET A 8 -7.82 -2.73 1.71
N ARG A 9 -8.32 -3.39 2.74
CA ARG A 9 -9.76 -3.49 2.97
C ARG A 9 -10.34 -2.13 3.30
N GLN A 10 -11.58 -1.92 2.91
CA GLN A 10 -12.39 -0.78 3.28
C GLN A 10 -12.87 -0.92 4.73
N ASP A 11 -13.06 0.20 5.43
CA ASP A 11 -13.64 0.22 6.77
C ASP A 11 -15.17 0.00 6.68
N ASP A 12 -15.68 -1.01 7.40
CA ASP A 12 -17.11 -1.35 7.40
C ASP A 12 -17.97 -0.24 8.00
N SER A 13 -17.40 0.58 8.89
CA SER A 13 -18.09 1.71 9.53
C SER A 13 -17.96 3.03 8.76
N ASN A 14 -16.96 3.12 7.88
CA ASN A 14 -16.70 4.27 7.03
C ASN A 14 -16.29 3.83 5.63
N LEU A 15 -17.28 3.67 4.76
CA LEU A 15 -17.08 3.23 3.39
C LEU A 15 -16.15 4.16 2.57
N GLY A 16 -15.86 5.37 3.02
CA GLY A 16 -14.90 6.27 2.35
C GLY A 16 -13.43 6.05 2.71
N ALA A 17 -13.11 5.12 3.63
CA ALA A 17 -11.79 5.01 4.22
C ALA A 17 -11.22 3.58 4.21
N PRO A 18 -9.88 3.42 4.15
CA PRO A 18 -9.26 2.13 4.38
C PRO A 18 -9.40 1.72 5.85
N ARG A 19 -9.60 0.43 6.10
CA ARG A 19 -9.69 -0.16 7.44
C ARG A 19 -8.35 -0.04 8.15
N ILE A 20 -8.37 0.56 9.34
CA ILE A 20 -7.21 0.57 10.25
C ILE A 20 -7.02 -0.82 10.84
N ALA A 21 -5.88 -1.45 10.55
CA ALA A 21 -5.48 -2.71 11.16
C ALA A 21 -3.97 -2.95 10.99
N ARG A 22 -3.36 -3.60 11.99
CA ARG A 22 -1.95 -4.06 11.94
C ARG A 22 -1.83 -5.35 11.13
N THR A 23 -2.28 -5.33 9.88
CA THR A 23 -2.27 -6.51 8.99
C THR A 23 -1.80 -6.14 7.59
N ALA A 24 -1.49 -7.14 6.77
CA ALA A 24 -1.12 -6.92 5.37
C ALA A 24 -2.25 -6.28 4.54
N GLU A 25 -3.50 -6.37 5.01
CA GLU A 25 -4.69 -5.90 4.31
C GLU A 25 -5.28 -4.62 4.94
N GLY A 26 -4.62 -4.05 5.94
CA GLY A 26 -5.07 -2.84 6.64
C GLY A 26 -4.13 -1.66 6.41
N LEU A 27 -4.60 -0.49 6.85
CA LEU A 27 -3.79 0.70 7.04
C LEU A 27 -3.02 0.55 8.36
N GLY A 28 -1.79 0.07 8.27
CA GLY A 28 -0.93 -0.19 9.40
C GLY A 28 0.27 -1.06 9.06
N ALA A 29 1.17 -1.19 10.02
CA ALA A 29 2.35 -2.03 9.95
C ALA A 29 2.30 -3.12 11.03
N ARG A 30 3.09 -4.18 10.85
CA ARG A 30 3.27 -5.28 11.79
C ARG A 30 4.67 -5.26 12.38
N ALA A 31 4.77 -5.08 13.70
CA ALA A 31 6.04 -5.22 14.40
C ALA A 31 6.66 -6.60 14.17
N GLY A 32 7.97 -6.64 13.93
CA GLY A 32 8.75 -7.85 13.68
C GLY A 32 8.51 -8.52 12.32
N LYS A 33 7.55 -8.04 11.52
CA LYS A 33 7.26 -8.59 10.18
C LYS A 33 7.42 -7.57 9.07
N ASP A 34 6.78 -6.41 9.21
CA ASP A 34 6.91 -5.31 8.25
C ASP A 34 8.07 -4.39 8.63
N ILE A 35 8.29 -4.20 9.94
CA ILE A 35 9.37 -3.39 10.48
C ILE A 35 9.92 -4.03 11.77
N PRO A 36 11.25 -4.25 11.89
CA PRO A 36 11.85 -4.72 13.13
C PRO A 36 11.85 -3.60 14.17
N ALA A 37 11.62 -3.96 15.42
CA ALA A 37 11.86 -3.09 16.57
C ALA A 37 13.18 -3.51 17.25
N ASP A 38 13.89 -2.54 17.83
CA ASP A 38 15.06 -2.81 18.66
C ASP A 38 14.67 -3.30 20.07
N SER A 39 15.67 -3.47 20.95
CA SER A 39 15.48 -3.91 22.32
C SER A 39 14.61 -2.96 23.16
N ASP A 40 14.55 -1.69 22.77
CA ASP A 40 13.80 -0.65 23.47
C ASP A 40 12.39 -0.47 22.88
N GLY A 41 12.02 -1.29 21.88
CA GLY A 41 10.73 -1.22 21.21
C GLY A 41 10.63 -0.09 20.18
N ASN A 42 11.75 0.52 19.81
CA ASN A 42 11.81 1.55 18.79
C ASN A 42 11.99 0.95 17.40
N VAL A 43 11.33 1.58 16.43
CA VAL A 43 11.50 1.34 15.01
C VAL A 43 12.34 2.45 14.39
N HIS A 44 13.12 2.09 13.39
CA HIS A 44 14.09 2.99 12.76
C HIS A 44 13.75 3.20 11.28
N PRO A 45 14.12 4.36 10.69
CA PRO A 45 14.00 4.58 9.26
C PRO A 45 14.77 3.53 8.47
N GLY A 46 14.25 3.14 7.29
CA GLY A 46 14.99 2.27 6.38
C GLY A 46 14.09 1.55 5.38
N ASN A 47 14.60 0.45 4.82
CA ASN A 47 13.90 -0.35 3.80
C ASN A 47 12.92 -1.37 4.41
N HIS A 48 12.19 -0.91 5.44
CA HIS A 48 11.20 -1.67 6.19
C HIS A 48 10.03 -0.73 6.55
N GLY A 49 8.85 -1.30 6.71
CA GLY A 49 7.62 -0.55 6.99
C GLY A 49 6.41 -1.07 6.22
N MET A 50 5.35 -0.28 6.19
CA MET A 50 4.13 -0.62 5.46
C MET A 50 4.39 -0.60 3.95
N SER A 51 4.26 -1.75 3.29
CA SER A 51 4.48 -1.87 1.84
C SER A 51 3.53 -1.00 1.02
N VAL A 52 4.06 -0.32 0.02
CA VAL A 52 3.31 0.44 -0.97
C VAL A 52 3.88 0.15 -2.36
N ILE A 53 3.15 0.54 -3.39
CA ILE A 53 3.53 0.34 -4.79
C ILE A 53 3.38 1.63 -5.57
N GLU A 54 4.13 1.72 -6.66
CA GLU A 54 4.16 2.87 -7.56
C GLU A 54 2.79 3.21 -8.12
N ASP A 55 2.16 2.22 -8.76
CA ASP A 55 0.88 2.39 -9.44
C ASP A 55 0.10 1.07 -9.52
N TRP A 56 -1.07 1.14 -10.14
CA TRP A 56 -1.90 -0.04 -10.38
C TRP A 56 -1.23 -1.05 -11.32
N GLN A 57 -0.35 -0.64 -12.24
CA GLN A 57 0.33 -1.56 -13.17
C GLN A 57 1.40 -2.38 -12.44
N ALA A 58 2.17 -1.73 -11.57
CA ALA A 58 3.14 -2.34 -10.67
C ALA A 58 2.49 -3.40 -9.79
N MET A 59 1.27 -3.12 -9.29
CA MET A 59 0.45 -4.09 -8.58
C MET A 59 0.30 -5.39 -9.38
N PHE A 60 -0.11 -5.29 -10.64
CA PHE A 60 -0.36 -6.45 -11.49
C PHE A 60 0.90 -7.21 -11.88
N ARG A 61 2.03 -6.51 -12.01
CA ARG A 61 3.33 -7.16 -12.23
C ARG A 61 3.76 -7.99 -11.03
N ARG A 62 3.42 -7.55 -9.80
CA ARG A 62 3.90 -8.14 -8.55
C ARG A 62 2.94 -9.14 -7.90
N MET A 63 1.64 -8.88 -7.94
CA MET A 63 0.68 -9.63 -7.13
C MET A 63 0.27 -10.93 -7.81
N SER A 64 0.21 -11.98 -6.98
CA SER A 64 -0.49 -13.20 -7.37
C SER A 64 -1.93 -12.86 -7.77
N PRO A 65 -2.46 -13.55 -8.80
CA PRO A 65 -3.90 -13.68 -9.09
C PRO A 65 -4.89 -13.46 -7.96
N SER A 66 -4.60 -14.12 -6.84
CA SER A 66 -5.45 -14.25 -5.67
C SER A 66 -5.40 -13.04 -4.73
N LEU A 67 -4.57 -12.04 -5.03
CA LEU A 67 -4.40 -10.83 -4.22
C LEU A 67 -4.94 -9.58 -4.92
N LEU A 68 -5.47 -9.73 -6.14
CA LEU A 68 -6.01 -8.63 -6.92
C LEU A 68 -7.43 -8.26 -6.46
N PRO A 69 -7.75 -6.96 -6.28
CA PRO A 69 -9.12 -6.52 -6.01
C PRO A 69 -10.13 -7.02 -7.04
N ARG A 70 -11.30 -7.48 -6.57
CA ARG A 70 -12.36 -8.02 -7.45
C ARG A 70 -12.85 -7.00 -8.48
N THR A 71 -12.98 -5.73 -8.11
CA THR A 71 -13.45 -4.65 -9.00
C THR A 71 -12.51 -4.39 -10.18
N TRP A 72 -11.23 -4.73 -10.03
CA TRP A 72 -10.23 -4.56 -11.07
C TRP A 72 -10.17 -5.73 -12.07
N ARG A 73 -10.79 -6.87 -11.75
CA ARG A 73 -10.83 -8.07 -12.62
C ARG A 73 -11.59 -7.82 -13.93
N ALA A 74 -12.75 -7.18 -13.86
CA ALA A 74 -13.56 -6.90 -15.07
C ALA A 74 -12.86 -5.91 -16.00
N VAL A 75 -12.16 -4.94 -15.41
CA VAL A 75 -11.34 -3.96 -16.10
C VAL A 75 -10.18 -4.60 -16.87
N LEU A 76 -9.50 -5.58 -16.26
CA LEU A 76 -8.40 -6.29 -16.91
C LEU A 76 -8.86 -7.22 -18.02
N LEU A 77 -9.98 -7.91 -17.85
CA LEU A 77 -10.52 -8.84 -18.83
C LEU A 77 -10.98 -8.14 -20.12
N ASN A 78 -11.32 -6.85 -20.04
CA ASN A 78 -11.75 -6.04 -21.19
C ASN A 78 -10.64 -5.16 -21.80
N ALA A 79 -9.47 -5.08 -21.15
CA ALA A 79 -8.30 -4.37 -21.68
C ALA A 79 -7.41 -5.32 -22.51
N SER A 80 -6.52 -4.75 -23.34
CA SER A 80 -5.46 -5.44 -24.11
C SER A 80 -4.40 -6.10 -23.22
N THR A 81 -4.82 -6.79 -22.17
CA THR A 81 -4.00 -7.58 -21.27
C THR A 81 -3.59 -8.87 -21.97
N THR A 82 -2.43 -9.41 -21.61
CA THR A 82 -1.97 -10.70 -22.13
C THR A 82 -2.81 -11.83 -21.57
N GLU A 83 -2.85 -12.99 -22.25
CA GLU A 83 -3.57 -14.16 -21.76
C GLU A 83 -3.05 -14.58 -20.37
N GLU A 84 -1.76 -14.42 -20.10
CA GLU A 84 -1.16 -14.64 -18.78
C GLU A 84 -1.78 -13.74 -17.69
N GLN A 85 -1.99 -12.46 -17.98
CA GLN A 85 -2.65 -11.52 -17.06
C GLN A 85 -4.14 -11.87 -16.85
N ARG A 86 -4.82 -12.37 -17.90
CA ARG A 86 -6.22 -12.83 -17.80
C ARG A 86 -6.37 -14.11 -17.00
N THR A 87 -5.52 -15.11 -17.23
CA THR A 87 -5.46 -16.33 -16.42
C THR A 87 -5.15 -15.98 -14.98
N LYS A 88 -4.25 -15.02 -14.77
CA LYS A 88 -3.92 -14.52 -13.45
C LYS A 88 -5.14 -13.85 -12.77
N ALA A 89 -5.94 -13.07 -13.45
CA ALA A 89 -7.12 -12.44 -12.83
C ALA A 89 -8.24 -13.44 -12.44
N ARG A 90 -8.17 -14.74 -12.81
CA ARG A 90 -9.28 -15.70 -12.65
C ARG A 90 -9.44 -16.32 -11.25
N GLY A 91 -8.47 -16.15 -10.35
CA GLY A 91 -8.53 -16.65 -8.96
C GLY A 91 -9.59 -15.97 -8.09
N ALA A 92 -10.22 -16.71 -7.19
CA ALA A 92 -11.18 -16.19 -6.22
C ALA A 92 -10.47 -15.45 -5.06
N PHE A 93 -11.16 -14.44 -4.52
CA PHE A 93 -10.91 -13.66 -3.28
C PHE A 93 -10.10 -12.35 -3.35
N GLY A 94 -10.56 -11.43 -2.48
CA GLY A 94 -9.99 -10.12 -2.14
C GLY A 94 -11.08 -9.06 -1.89
N GLN A 95 -11.50 -8.84 -0.63
CA GLN A 95 -12.24 -7.62 -0.20
C GLN A 95 -11.32 -6.37 -0.16
N GLY A 96 -10.12 -6.47 -0.73
CA GLY A 96 -9.19 -5.37 -0.84
C GLY A 96 -9.62 -4.42 -1.95
N HIS A 97 -9.39 -3.14 -1.71
CA HIS A 97 -9.57 -2.05 -2.65
C HIS A 97 -8.20 -1.41 -2.89
N LEU A 98 -7.98 -0.88 -4.10
CA LEU A 98 -6.78 -0.10 -4.38
C LEU A 98 -6.99 1.33 -3.90
N TRP A 99 -6.11 1.80 -3.02
CA TRP A 99 -6.12 3.16 -2.51
C TRP A 99 -4.87 3.89 -2.99
N LYS A 100 -4.99 5.21 -3.19
CA LYS A 100 -3.89 6.12 -3.47
C LYS A 100 -3.77 7.18 -2.38
N HIS A 101 -2.57 7.68 -2.18
CA HIS A 101 -2.27 8.78 -1.26
C HIS A 101 -1.17 9.65 -1.85
N GLY A 102 -1.29 10.97 -1.71
CA GLY A 102 -0.37 11.91 -2.35
C GLY A 102 -0.71 12.21 -3.80
N LEU A 103 0.04 13.15 -4.38
CA LEU A 103 -0.16 13.68 -5.73
C LEU A 103 1.15 13.90 -6.50
N GLY A 104 2.30 13.64 -5.87
CA GLY A 104 3.63 13.83 -6.48
C GLY A 104 4.08 12.63 -7.31
N SER A 105 5.34 12.64 -7.74
CA SER A 105 5.96 11.48 -8.39
C SER A 105 6.22 10.33 -7.41
N TRP A 106 6.37 9.11 -7.93
CA TRP A 106 6.87 7.96 -7.18
C TRP A 106 8.38 8.09 -6.95
N GLU A 107 8.75 8.80 -5.89
CA GLU A 107 10.13 9.11 -5.52
C GLU A 107 10.31 9.01 -4.00
N ALA A 108 11.47 8.54 -3.56
CA ALA A 108 11.79 8.51 -2.13
C ALA A 108 11.70 9.93 -1.55
N GLY A 109 11.02 10.07 -0.40
CA GLY A 109 10.82 11.39 0.18
C GLY A 109 9.77 11.45 1.28
N THR A 110 9.52 12.66 1.76
CA THR A 110 8.59 12.92 2.87
C THR A 110 7.14 12.64 2.47
N VAL A 111 6.49 11.77 3.24
CA VAL A 111 5.05 11.49 3.16
C VAL A 111 4.32 12.40 4.15
N THR A 112 4.77 12.39 5.41
CA THR A 112 4.40 13.35 6.46
C THR A 112 5.66 13.77 7.22
N ASP A 113 5.56 14.69 8.18
CA ASP A 113 6.66 15.01 9.10
C ASP A 113 7.24 13.78 9.82
N ARG A 114 6.42 12.75 10.03
CA ARG A 114 6.77 11.50 10.73
C ARG A 114 7.02 10.30 9.83
N LEU A 115 6.72 10.38 8.53
CA LEU A 115 6.75 9.26 7.61
C LEU A 115 7.49 9.59 6.33
N VAL A 116 8.30 8.65 5.85
CA VAL A 116 9.02 8.75 4.58
C VAL A 116 8.70 7.55 3.69
N LEU A 117 8.70 7.77 2.37
CA LEU A 117 8.72 6.72 1.37
C LEU A 117 10.17 6.31 1.12
N CYS A 118 10.48 5.04 1.33
CA CYS A 118 11.75 4.42 0.96
C CYS A 118 11.51 3.45 -0.20
N ILE A 119 12.15 3.67 -1.35
CA ILE A 119 12.03 2.80 -2.52
C ILE A 119 12.83 1.52 -2.28
N ASP A 120 12.25 0.36 -2.58
CA ASP A 120 12.94 -0.92 -2.48
C ASP A 120 14.01 -1.03 -3.57
N GLY A 121 15.28 -1.11 -3.16
CA GLY A 121 16.40 -1.20 -4.10
C GLY A 121 16.38 -2.45 -4.99
N ARG A 122 15.61 -3.49 -4.62
CA ARG A 122 15.45 -4.73 -5.42
C ARG A 122 14.28 -4.67 -6.40
N ASP A 123 13.30 -3.81 -6.14
CA ASP A 123 12.17 -3.57 -7.03
C ASP A 123 11.75 -2.11 -6.93
N ARG A 124 12.10 -1.33 -7.96
CA ARG A 124 11.82 0.10 -7.99
C ARG A 124 10.33 0.46 -8.04
N SER A 125 9.45 -0.51 -8.29
CA SER A 125 7.99 -0.31 -8.26
C SER A 125 7.37 -0.62 -6.89
N HIS A 126 8.20 -1.02 -5.93
CA HIS A 126 7.83 -1.31 -4.54
C HIS A 126 8.55 -0.36 -3.58
N GLY A 127 7.89 -0.02 -2.48
CA GLY A 127 8.46 0.83 -1.46
C GLY A 127 7.85 0.57 -0.09
N PHE A 128 8.39 1.26 0.89
CA PHE A 128 7.99 1.16 2.29
C PHE A 128 7.67 2.55 2.82
N ILE A 129 6.55 2.67 3.52
CA ILE A 129 6.29 3.81 4.40
C ILE A 129 7.00 3.53 5.72
N SER A 130 8.11 4.22 5.96
CA SER A 130 8.99 4.07 7.12
C SER A 130 8.86 5.29 8.05
N PRO A 131 9.19 5.20 9.36
CA PRO A 131 9.28 6.40 10.18
C PRO A 131 10.40 7.33 9.66
N SER A 132 10.25 8.65 9.85
CA SER A 132 11.25 9.64 9.43
C SER A 132 12.47 9.71 10.37
N GLY A 133 12.34 9.22 11.61
CA GLY A 133 13.38 9.08 12.62
C GLY A 133 13.09 7.91 13.55
N ALA A 134 14.02 7.60 14.46
CA ALA A 134 13.78 6.57 15.48
C ALA A 134 12.58 6.96 16.35
N THR A 135 11.64 6.03 16.54
CA THR A 135 10.41 6.28 17.31
C THR A 135 9.82 4.97 17.83
N SER A 136 8.93 5.00 18.82
CA SER A 136 8.27 3.77 19.28
C SER A 136 7.37 3.19 18.17
N PHE A 137 7.22 1.86 18.15
CA PHE A 137 6.31 1.23 17.18
C PHE A 137 4.89 1.81 17.24
N GLU A 138 4.40 2.12 18.44
CA GLU A 138 3.08 2.73 18.64
C GLU A 138 2.98 4.13 18.02
N ALA A 139 3.99 4.99 18.20
CA ALA A 139 4.02 6.32 17.58
C ALA A 139 4.07 6.25 16.05
N TYR A 140 4.84 5.31 15.50
CA TYR A 140 4.86 5.02 14.06
C TYR A 140 3.50 4.54 13.55
N GLN A 141 2.86 3.60 14.25
CA GLN A 141 1.53 3.10 13.90
C GLN A 141 0.48 4.20 13.96
N SER A 142 0.50 5.07 14.98
CA SER A 142 -0.36 6.25 15.06
C SER A 142 -0.12 7.22 13.90
N ALA A 143 1.13 7.44 13.50
CA ALA A 143 1.46 8.28 12.35
C ALA A 143 0.89 7.72 11.03
N ILE A 144 0.95 6.39 10.82
CA ILE A 144 0.31 5.75 9.66
C ILE A 144 -1.20 5.97 9.70
N VAL A 145 -1.84 5.70 10.84
CA VAL A 145 -3.29 5.83 11.00
C VAL A 145 -3.77 7.27 10.79
N ALA A 146 -2.97 8.26 11.20
CA ALA A 146 -3.29 9.66 10.97
C ALA A 146 -3.47 10.02 9.49
N THR A 147 -2.86 9.27 8.57
CA THR A 147 -3.02 9.46 7.12
C THR A 147 -4.36 8.96 6.58
N GLN A 148 -5.19 8.24 7.37
CA GLN A 148 -6.38 7.53 6.87
C GLN A 148 -7.30 8.40 6.00
N ARG A 149 -7.48 9.66 6.38
CA ARG A 149 -8.38 10.59 5.68
C ARG A 149 -7.86 11.05 4.32
N ASP A 150 -6.56 10.92 4.10
CA ASP A 150 -5.89 11.36 2.88
C ASP A 150 -5.81 10.24 1.82
N TRP A 151 -6.19 9.01 2.19
CA TRP A 151 -6.28 7.90 1.25
C TRP A 151 -7.57 7.98 0.44
N VAL A 152 -7.43 7.97 -0.88
CA VAL A 152 -8.54 8.03 -1.82
C VAL A 152 -8.66 6.68 -2.52
N LEU A 153 -9.89 6.18 -2.63
CA LEU A 153 -10.19 4.97 -3.39
C LEU A 153 -9.88 5.21 -4.87
N VAL A 154 -9.04 4.36 -5.47
CA VAL A 154 -8.75 4.44 -6.91
C VAL A 154 -9.89 3.80 -7.68
N SER A 155 -10.58 4.61 -8.47
CA SER A 155 -11.58 4.10 -9.39
C SER A 155 -10.90 3.34 -10.52
N PRO A 156 -11.41 2.17 -10.94
CA PRO A 156 -10.91 1.47 -12.11
C PRO A 156 -11.02 2.27 -13.42
N GLU A 157 -11.69 3.43 -13.44
CA GLU A 157 -11.80 4.33 -14.59
C GLU A 157 -10.62 5.32 -14.70
N GLU A 158 -9.86 5.55 -13.62
CA GLU A 158 -8.68 6.45 -13.57
C GLU A 158 -7.45 5.86 -14.29
N ARG A 159 -7.65 5.02 -15.31
CA ARG A 159 -6.61 4.34 -16.10
C ARG A 159 -5.91 5.24 -17.12
N THR A 160 -6.34 6.49 -17.25
CA THR A 160 -5.85 7.48 -18.22
C THR A 160 -4.64 8.22 -17.73
#